data_AF-A0A961TZ78-F1
#
_entry.id   AF-A0A961TZ78-F1
#
_cell.length_a   1.000
_cell.length_b   1.000
_cell.length_c   1.000
_cell.angle_alpha   90.00
_cell.angle_beta   90.00
_cell.angle_gamma   90.00
#
_symmetry.space_group_name_H-M   'P 1'
#
loop_
_entity.id
_entity.type
_entity.pdbx_description
1 polymer ?
#
loop_
_entity_poly.entity_id
_entity_poly.type
_entity_poly.pdbx_seq_one_letter_code
_entity_poly.pdbx_strand_id
1 'polypeptide(L)' 'MSKNTKQTSAKAATAASKVLRDKRTSAASKTAAASALSQKGKSGKKK' A
#
# COMPACT_ATOMS: atom_id res chain seq x y z
N MET A 1 21.45 9.10 3.35
CA MET A 1 20.34 8.25 2.85
C MET A 1 19.36 9.12 2.09
N SER A 2 19.29 9.01 0.76
CA SER A 2 18.31 9.77 -0.04
C SER A 2 16.90 9.32 0.34
N LYS A 3 16.03 10.26 0.72
CA LYS A 3 14.61 9.99 0.97
C LYS A 3 13.97 9.69 -0.37
N ASN A 4 13.56 8.44 -0.60
CA ASN A 4 12.74 8.11 -1.75
C ASN A 4 11.35 8.75 -1.58
N THR A 5 11.12 9.86 -2.27
CA THR A 5 9.85 10.61 -2.25
C THR A 5 8.81 9.99 -3.19
N LYS A 6 9.22 9.11 -4.12
CA LYS A 6 8.34 8.43 -5.10
C LYS A 6 7.74 7.16 -4.50
N GLN A 7 6.97 7.36 -3.44
CA GLN A 7 6.65 6.27 -2.54
C GLN A 7 5.27 6.50 -1.91
N THR A 8 4.44 5.46 -1.86
CA THR A 8 3.10 5.59 -1.26
C THR A 8 3.24 6.01 0.20
N SER A 9 2.56 7.10 0.57
CA SER A 9 2.61 7.63 1.94
C SER A 9 2.03 6.63 2.95
N ALA A 10 2.46 6.74 4.21
CA ALA A 10 1.98 5.88 5.29
C ALA A 10 0.45 5.91 5.45
N LYS A 11 -0.16 7.08 5.23
CA LYS A 11 -1.62 7.28 5.32
C LYS A 11 -2.35 6.52 4.21
N ALA A 12 -1.89 6.64 2.97
CA ALA A 12 -2.46 5.92 1.82
C ALA A 12 -2.29 4.40 1.96
N ALA A 13 -1.12 3.94 2.44
CA ALA A 13 -0.90 2.53 2.72
C ALA A 13 -1.84 1.98 3.80
N THR A 14 -2.09 2.74 4.85
CA THR A 14 -3.01 2.33 5.93
C THR A 14 -4.44 2.19 5.42
N ALA A 15 -4.89 3.13 4.57
CA ALA A 15 -6.18 3.03 3.90
C ALA A 15 -6.26 1.79 2.99
N ALA A 16 -5.22 1.55 2.18
CA ALA A 16 -5.14 0.37 1.34
C ALA A 16 -5.19 -0.95 2.14
N SER A 17 -4.47 -1.04 3.27
CA SER A 17 -4.55 -2.20 4.16
C SER A 17 -5.95 -2.40 4.76
N LYS A 18 -6.70 -1.33 5.04
CA LYS A 18 -8.10 -1.44 5.47
C LYS A 18 -8.98 -1.99 4.35
N VAL A 19 -8.81 -1.50 3.12
CA VAL A 19 -9.56 -1.97 1.94
C VAL A 19 -9.33 -3.46 1.69
N LEU A 20 -8.09 -3.95 1.83
CA LEU A 20 -7.77 -5.37 1.68
C LEU A 20 -8.39 -6.25 2.78
N ARG A 21 -8.55 -5.72 3.98
CA ARG A 21 -9.09 -6.44 5.14
C ARG A 21 -10.62 -6.37 5.24
N ASP A 22 -11.24 -5.39 4.58
CA ASP A 22 -12.69 -5.26 4.54
C ASP A 22 -13.30 -6.31 3.59
N LYS A 23 -14.29 -7.06 4.09
CA LYS A 23 -14.99 -8.10 3.32
C LYS A 23 -16.02 -7.52 2.34
N ARG A 24 -16.36 -6.24 2.49
CA ARG A 24 -17.35 -5.51 1.67
C ARG A 24 -16.74 -4.84 0.43
N THR A 25 -15.42 -4.91 0.25
CA THR A 25 -14.73 -4.27 -0.88
C THR A 25 -14.60 -5.23 -2.06
N SER A 26 -14.87 -4.70 -3.26
CA SER A 26 -14.81 -5.45 -4.51
C SER A 26 -13.38 -5.84 -4.89
N ALA A 27 -13.23 -6.89 -5.71
CA ALA A 27 -11.93 -7.37 -6.17
C ALA A 27 -11.09 -6.27 -6.84
N ALA A 28 -11.71 -5.40 -7.66
CA ALA A 28 -11.04 -4.27 -8.29
C ALA A 28 -10.43 -3.30 -7.25
N SER A 29 -11.17 -2.97 -6.19
CA SER A 29 -10.70 -2.10 -5.11
C SER A 29 -9.53 -2.73 -4.34
N LYS A 30 -9.58 -4.05 -4.14
CA LYS A 30 -8.49 -4.81 -3.50
C LYS A 30 -7.24 -4.81 -4.37
N THR A 31 -7.37 -4.97 -5.68
CA THR A 31 -6.23 -4.88 -6.61
C THR A 31 -5.58 -3.51 -6.58
N ALA A 32 -6.37 -2.42 -6.64
CA ALA A 32 -5.85 -1.06 -6.55
C ALA A 32 -5.13 -0.80 -5.21
N ALA A 33 -5.71 -1.28 -4.10
CA ALA A 33 -5.11 -1.19 -2.77
C ALA A 33 -3.80 -2.00 -2.67
N ALA A 34 -3.76 -3.20 -3.26
CA ALA A 34 -2.56 -4.02 -3.31
C ALA A 34 -1.43 -3.33 -4.09
N SER A 35 -1.74 -2.72 -5.25
CA SER A 35 -0.79 -1.94 -6.03
C SER A 35 -0.20 -0.76 -5.23
N ALA A 36 -1.06 -0.03 -4.51
CA ALA A 36 -0.63 1.07 -3.65
C ALA A 36 0.29 0.58 -2.50
N LEU A 37 -0.01 -0.58 -1.94
CA LEU A 37 0.80 -1.20 -0.88
C LEU A 37 2.15 -1.70 -1.40
N SER A 38 2.21 -2.22 -2.63
CA SER A 38 3.45 -2.64 -3.29
C SER A 38 4.36 -1.46 -3.60
N GLN A 39 3.79 -0.29 -3.88
CA GLN A 39 4.52 0.97 -4.11
C GLN A 39 4.85 1.72 -2.81
N LYS A 40 4.29 1.30 -1.68
CA LYS A 40 4.72 1.77 -0.36
C LYS A 40 6.14 1.31 -0.14
N GLY A 41 7.00 2.25 0.20
CA GLY A 41 8.42 2.01 0.31
C GLY A 41 8.75 0.91 1.27
N LYS A 42 9.70 0.08 0.86
CA LYS A 42 10.28 -0.94 1.71
C LYS A 42 11.03 -0.27 2.85
N SER A 43 10.32 0.03 3.93
CA SER A 43 10.94 0.09 5.26
C SER A 43 11.18 -1.32 5.82
N GLY A 44 10.80 -2.41 5.12
CA GLY A 44 10.81 -3.76 5.69
C GLY A 44 10.93 -4.94 4.73
N LYS A 45 11.57 -4.81 3.55
CA LYS A 45 11.89 -6.01 2.74
C LYS A 45 13.16 -5.82 1.91
N LYS A 46 14.29 -5.61 2.59
CA LYS A 46 15.58 -6.07 2.07
C LYS A 46 15.62 -7.58 2.29
N LYS A 47 15.65 -8.34 1.21
CA LYS A 47 16.33 -9.62 1.18
C LYS A 47 17.71 -9.34 0.61
#